data_AF-A0A417F1I9-F1
#
_entry.id   AF-A0A417F1I9-F1
#
_cell.length_a   1.000
_cell.length_b   1.000
_cell.length_c   1.000
_cell.angle_alpha   90.00
_cell.angle_beta   90.00
_cell.angle_gamma   90.00
#
_symmetry.space_group_name_H-M   'P 1'
#
loop_
_entity.id
_entity.type
_entity.pdbx_description
1 polymer ?
#
loop_
_entity_poly.entity_id
_entity_poly.type
_entity_poly.pdbx_seq_one_letter_code
_entity_poly.pdbx_strand_id
1 'polypeptide(L)'
;MRILGYPERATLYRWISEKGQPEKVRSTKRGENTPDHPRHPSVEVKLQVLHRCFEHGEDVKSVSEEIGYSRASIYNWRRKYLQRGLVALMNPSDDPREELVPGTFSATEDIAELKAQVQEMQMQIDILKETINVLKKAPGIDQTALRNQEKAAIIDALKNKYSLPELLSALHCPCSSYYYKQKRAKKQDKYCHVKEKIKDIFESNHRYYGYRRIYATLKKED
;
A
#
# COMPACT_ATOMS: atom_id res chain seq x y z
N MET A 1 53.61 12.45 31.82
CA MET A 1 54.29 11.17 31.53
C MET A 1 54.15 10.88 30.05
N ARG A 2 55.25 10.92 29.28
CA ARG A 2 55.29 10.73 27.83
C ARG A 2 54.86 9.30 27.50
N ILE A 3 53.70 9.14 26.88
CA ILE A 3 53.28 7.87 26.27
C ILE A 3 54.04 7.77 24.94
N LEU A 4 55.17 7.07 24.97
CA LEU A 4 55.96 6.79 23.76
C LEU A 4 55.07 6.06 22.76
N GLY A 5 54.94 6.64 21.55
CA GLY A 5 54.10 6.17 20.45
C GLY A 5 54.58 4.86 19.83
N TYR A 6 54.62 3.78 20.61
CA TYR A 6 54.86 2.45 20.11
C TYR A 6 53.55 1.85 19.55
N PRO A 7 53.59 1.27 18.34
CA PRO A 7 52.42 0.61 17.75
C PRO A 7 51.95 -0.54 18.63
N GLU A 8 50.63 -0.75 18.67
CA GLU A 8 50.03 -1.92 19.30
C GLU A 8 50.65 -3.22 18.76
N ARG A 9 50.80 -4.25 19.63
CA ARG A 9 51.41 -5.54 19.30
C ARG A 9 50.94 -6.12 17.96
N ALA A 10 49.63 -6.04 17.66
CA ALA A 10 49.06 -6.52 16.40
C ALA A 10 49.62 -5.80 15.16
N THR A 11 49.87 -4.49 15.27
CA THR A 11 50.47 -3.67 14.20
C THR A 11 51.89 -4.10 13.90
N LEU A 12 52.65 -4.46 14.95
CA LEU A 12 54.03 -4.90 14.83
C LEU A 12 54.14 -6.26 14.12
N TYR A 13 53.27 -7.23 14.46
CA TYR A 13 53.20 -8.52 13.74
C TYR A 13 52.78 -8.35 12.28
N ARG A 14 51.83 -7.45 11.99
CA ARG A 14 51.43 -7.13 10.61
C ARG A 14 52.61 -6.59 9.80
N TRP A 15 53.36 -5.63 10.34
CA TRP A 15 54.53 -5.06 9.66
C TRP A 15 55.66 -6.09 9.44
N ILE A 16 55.89 -6.98 10.41
CA ILE A 16 56.85 -8.08 10.23
C ILE A 16 56.41 -9.01 9.11
N SER A 17 55.10 -9.32 9.02
CA SER A 17 54.54 -10.16 7.94
C SER A 17 54.61 -9.48 6.57
N GLU A 18 54.51 -8.15 6.51
CA GLU A 18 54.53 -7.37 5.27
C GLU A 18 55.95 -7.10 4.76
N LYS A 19 56.96 -7.01 5.64
CA LYS A 19 58.35 -6.68 5.27
C LYS A 19 59.02 -7.64 4.27
N GLY A 20 58.52 -8.87 4.13
CA GLY A 20 59.07 -9.89 3.22
C GLY A 20 58.18 -10.22 2.03
N GLN A 21 57.03 -9.56 1.88
CA GLN A 21 56.12 -9.79 0.76
C GLN A 21 56.55 -8.91 -0.42
N PRO A 22 56.55 -9.44 -1.66
CA PRO A 22 56.73 -8.60 -2.84
C PRO A 22 55.66 -7.52 -2.84
N GLU A 23 56.03 -6.30 -3.25
CA GLU A 23 55.10 -5.19 -3.35
C GLU A 23 53.92 -5.63 -4.24
N LYS A 24 52.70 -5.57 -3.71
CA LYS A 24 51.50 -5.96 -4.45
C LYS A 24 51.27 -4.95 -5.56
N VAL A 25 51.86 -5.18 -6.72
CA VAL A 25 51.62 -4.36 -7.92
C VAL A 25 50.15 -4.51 -8.28
N ARG A 26 49.38 -3.45 -8.06
CA ARG A 26 47.99 -3.40 -8.48
C ARG A 26 47.98 -3.55 -10.01
N SER A 27 47.11 -4.41 -10.53
CA SER A 27 46.91 -4.53 -11.98
C SER A 27 46.64 -3.15 -12.58
N THR A 28 47.44 -2.77 -13.57
CA THR A 28 47.28 -1.52 -14.34
C THR A 28 46.25 -1.65 -15.47
N LYS A 29 45.73 -2.86 -15.71
CA LYS A 29 44.74 -3.13 -16.76
C LYS A 29 43.40 -2.51 -16.38
N ARG A 30 43.14 -1.31 -16.91
CA ARG A 30 41.91 -0.52 -16.68
C ARG A 30 40.77 -0.87 -17.66
N GLY A 31 40.70 -2.11 -18.12
CA GLY A 31 39.71 -2.56 -19.11
C GLY A 31 39.82 -1.80 -20.44
N GLU A 32 38.96 -2.16 -21.39
CA GLU A 32 38.81 -1.41 -22.64
C GLU A 32 37.80 -0.28 -22.39
N ASN A 33 38.18 0.96 -22.72
CA ASN A 33 37.31 2.13 -22.65
C ASN A 33 37.30 2.78 -24.03
N THR A 34 36.55 2.17 -24.94
CA THR A 34 36.34 2.66 -26.30
C THR A 34 35.05 3.47 -26.35
N PRO A 35 34.87 4.37 -27.34
CA PRO A 35 33.61 5.09 -27.54
C PRO A 35 32.40 4.14 -27.68
N ASP A 36 32.60 3.00 -28.32
CA ASP A 36 31.56 1.98 -28.54
C ASP A 36 31.34 1.06 -27.33
N HIS A 37 32.29 0.98 -26.40
CA HIS A 37 32.19 0.19 -25.17
C HIS A 37 32.73 0.99 -23.97
N PRO A 38 31.97 2.01 -23.51
CA PRO A 38 32.39 2.83 -22.40
C PRO A 38 32.36 1.99 -21.12
N ARG A 39 33.32 2.25 -20.22
CA ARG A 39 33.38 1.57 -18.91
C ARG A 39 32.10 1.75 -18.09
N HIS A 40 31.39 2.85 -18.32
CA HIS A 40 30.13 3.21 -17.71
C HIS A 40 29.08 3.40 -18.80
N PRO A 41 28.28 2.37 -19.13
CA PRO A 41 27.26 2.50 -20.16
C PRO A 41 26.18 3.50 -19.74
N SER A 42 25.49 4.07 -20.72
CA SER A 42 24.34 4.95 -20.50
C SER A 42 23.22 4.21 -19.76
N VAL A 43 22.28 4.97 -19.20
CA VAL A 43 21.11 4.43 -18.48
C VAL A 43 20.26 3.57 -19.40
N GLU A 44 20.09 4.01 -20.65
CA GLU A 44 19.29 3.33 -21.67
C GLU A 44 19.83 1.93 -21.94
N VAL A 45 21.16 1.81 -22.16
CA VAL A 45 21.81 0.52 -22.38
C VAL A 45 21.61 -0.39 -21.16
N LYS A 46 21.79 0.13 -19.94
CA LYS A 46 21.57 -0.65 -18.72
C LYS A 46 20.12 -1.13 -18.59
N LEU A 47 19.13 -0.29 -18.91
CA LEU A 47 17.72 -0.65 -18.87
C LEU A 47 17.39 -1.72 -19.91
N GLN A 48 17.85 -1.54 -21.15
CA GLN A 48 17.64 -2.51 -22.22
C GLN A 48 18.20 -3.89 -21.84
N VAL A 49 19.42 -3.93 -21.27
CA VAL A 49 20.03 -5.17 -20.76
C VAL A 49 19.13 -5.83 -19.71
N LEU A 50 18.59 -5.04 -18.77
CA LEU A 50 17.74 -5.55 -17.70
C LEU A 50 16.38 -6.06 -18.22
N HIS A 51 15.74 -5.33 -19.14
CA HIS A 51 14.50 -5.76 -19.81
C HIS A 51 14.72 -7.10 -20.54
N ARG A 52 15.78 -7.22 -21.35
CA ARG A 52 16.14 -8.45 -22.06
C ARG A 52 16.34 -9.64 -21.10
N CYS A 53 17.13 -9.44 -20.05
CA CYS A 53 17.44 -10.52 -19.11
C CYS A 53 16.27 -10.92 -18.21
N PHE A 54 15.46 -9.96 -17.74
CA PHE A 54 14.52 -10.20 -16.63
C PHE A 54 13.05 -10.07 -17.00
N GLU A 55 12.70 -9.38 -18.09
CA GLU A 55 11.32 -9.32 -18.60
C GLU A 55 11.12 -10.24 -19.80
N HIS A 56 12.09 -10.28 -20.73
CA HIS A 56 12.06 -11.20 -21.87
C HIS A 56 12.65 -12.58 -21.56
N GLY A 57 13.34 -12.74 -20.43
CA GLY A 57 13.83 -14.04 -19.95
C GLY A 57 15.04 -14.59 -20.70
N GLU A 58 15.79 -13.74 -21.41
CA GLU A 58 17.03 -14.15 -22.07
C GLU A 58 18.11 -14.53 -21.05
N ASP A 59 19.00 -15.46 -21.42
CA ASP A 59 20.08 -15.88 -20.55
C ASP A 59 21.09 -14.73 -20.35
N VAL A 60 21.34 -14.38 -19.09
CA VAL A 60 22.26 -13.32 -18.67
C VAL A 60 23.67 -13.54 -19.22
N LYS A 61 24.05 -14.81 -19.46
CA LYS A 61 25.33 -15.13 -20.10
C LYS A 61 25.37 -14.73 -21.58
N SER A 62 24.34 -15.03 -22.37
CA SER A 62 24.25 -14.63 -23.78
C SER A 62 24.28 -13.11 -23.90
N VAL A 63 23.44 -12.43 -23.12
CA VAL A 63 23.35 -10.96 -23.12
C VAL A 63 24.68 -10.31 -22.68
N SER A 64 25.39 -10.94 -21.74
CA SER A 64 26.73 -10.50 -21.31
C SER A 64 27.78 -10.62 -22.41
N GLU A 65 27.75 -11.69 -23.18
CA GLU A 65 28.70 -11.95 -24.28
C GLU A 65 28.41 -11.05 -25.49
N GLU A 66 27.14 -10.77 -25.80
CA GLU A 66 26.74 -9.86 -26.87
C GLU A 66 27.10 -8.39 -26.60
N ILE A 67 26.88 -7.92 -25.38
CA ILE A 67 27.05 -6.50 -25.02
C ILE A 67 28.48 -6.23 -24.52
N GLY A 68 29.25 -7.28 -24.22
CA GLY A 68 30.64 -7.19 -23.78
C GLY A 68 30.83 -6.82 -22.30
N TYR A 69 29.75 -6.68 -21.52
CA TYR A 69 29.83 -6.43 -20.08
C TYR A 69 29.71 -7.71 -19.27
N SER A 70 30.49 -7.83 -18.19
CA SER A 70 30.43 -8.99 -17.29
C SER A 70 29.03 -9.22 -16.70
N ARG A 71 28.63 -10.48 -16.56
CA ARG A 71 27.41 -10.91 -15.82
C ARG A 71 27.31 -10.26 -14.44
N ALA A 72 28.45 -10.08 -13.76
CA ALA A 72 28.50 -9.41 -12.46
C ALA A 72 28.02 -7.94 -12.54
N SER A 73 28.36 -7.23 -13.62
CA SER A 73 27.88 -5.87 -13.86
C SER A 73 26.37 -5.83 -14.04
N ILE A 74 25.81 -6.78 -14.79
CA ILE A 74 24.35 -6.89 -15.02
C ILE A 74 23.60 -7.10 -13.70
N TYR A 75 24.07 -8.04 -12.87
CA TYR A 75 23.46 -8.26 -11.55
C TYR A 75 23.62 -7.06 -10.61
N ASN A 76 24.75 -6.35 -10.67
CA ASN A 76 24.95 -5.12 -9.90
C ASN A 76 24.01 -4.00 -10.35
N TRP A 77 23.75 -3.86 -11.66
CA TRP A 77 22.75 -2.93 -12.18
C TRP A 77 21.34 -3.32 -11.71
N ARG A 78 20.97 -4.60 -11.81
CA ARG A 78 19.68 -5.08 -11.30
C ARG A 78 19.49 -4.75 -9.82
N ARG A 79 20.52 -4.99 -9.00
CA ARG A 79 20.47 -4.68 -7.56
C ARG A 79 20.24 -3.19 -7.32
N LYS A 80 20.93 -2.32 -8.05
CA LYS A 80 20.75 -0.85 -7.95
C LYS A 80 19.36 -0.42 -8.39
N TYR A 81 18.86 -0.97 -9.49
CA TYR A 81 17.52 -0.71 -10.01
C TYR A 81 16.42 -1.10 -9.00
N LEU A 82 16.54 -2.28 -8.36
CA LEU A 82 15.57 -2.70 -7.34
C LEU A 82 15.60 -1.82 -6.08
N GLN A 83 16.72 -1.16 -5.77
CA GLN A 83 16.84 -0.33 -4.57
C GLN A 83 16.28 1.09 -4.75
N ARG A 84 16.53 1.73 -5.90
CA ARG A 84 16.17 3.15 -6.12
C ARG A 84 15.65 3.44 -7.53
N GLY A 85 15.22 2.41 -8.26
CA GLY A 85 14.70 2.54 -9.61
C GLY A 85 15.73 3.03 -10.62
N LEU A 86 15.22 3.68 -11.67
CA LEU A 86 15.99 4.17 -12.82
C LEU A 86 17.09 5.16 -12.44
N VAL A 87 16.85 6.00 -11.43
CA VAL A 87 17.81 7.04 -10.97
C VAL A 87 19.12 6.42 -10.47
N ALA A 88 19.11 5.23 -9.85
CA ALA A 88 20.34 4.59 -9.40
C ALA A 88 21.18 3.93 -10.50
N LEU A 89 20.66 3.84 -11.73
CA LEU A 89 21.42 3.39 -12.90
C LEU A 89 22.18 4.52 -13.59
N MET A 90 21.86 5.78 -13.29
CA MET A 90 22.50 6.98 -13.86
C MET A 90 23.97 7.08 -13.46
N ASN A 91 24.82 7.49 -14.41
CA ASN A 91 26.22 7.79 -14.11
C ASN A 91 26.33 9.21 -13.55
N PRO A 92 27.32 9.49 -12.68
CA PRO A 92 27.51 10.84 -12.13
C PRO A 92 27.78 11.93 -13.18
N SER A 93 28.21 11.55 -14.38
CA SER A 93 28.45 12.45 -15.52
C SER A 93 27.23 12.65 -16.42
N ASP A 94 26.27 11.70 -16.39
CA ASP A 94 25.00 11.79 -17.11
C ASP A 94 23.93 12.52 -16.27
N ASP A 95 24.27 12.85 -15.03
CA ASP A 95 23.52 13.71 -14.13
C ASP A 95 24.16 15.10 -14.23
N PRO A 96 23.71 16.00 -15.13
CA PRO A 96 24.06 17.40 -15.00
C PRO A 96 23.51 17.83 -13.66
N ARG A 97 24.38 17.88 -12.65
CA ARG A 97 24.09 18.57 -11.40
C ARG A 97 24.00 20.05 -11.74
N GLU A 98 22.88 20.43 -12.33
CA GLU A 98 22.45 21.81 -12.37
C GLU A 98 22.54 22.34 -10.94
N GLU A 99 23.04 23.57 -10.79
CA GLU A 99 23.12 24.22 -9.48
C GLU A 99 21.79 24.02 -8.77
N LEU A 100 21.84 23.56 -7.51
CA LEU A 100 20.66 23.32 -6.68
C LEU A 100 19.84 24.61 -6.60
N VAL A 101 18.91 24.77 -7.53
CA VAL A 101 17.91 25.82 -7.45
C VAL A 101 17.04 25.45 -6.25
N PRO A 102 16.85 26.34 -5.26
CA PRO A 102 15.94 26.07 -4.16
C PRO A 102 14.51 26.09 -4.69
N GLY A 103 14.08 24.97 -5.27
CA GLY A 103 12.76 24.76 -5.82
C GLY A 103 12.17 23.49 -5.26
N THR A 104 11.52 23.57 -4.10
CA THR A 104 10.74 22.44 -3.55
C THR A 104 9.51 22.96 -2.81
N PHE A 105 8.63 23.63 -3.55
CA PHE A 105 7.22 23.74 -3.16
C PHE A 105 6.35 22.78 -4.01
N SER A 106 6.65 22.64 -5.32
CA SER A 106 5.91 21.74 -6.23
C SER A 106 5.98 20.27 -5.85
N ALA A 107 7.17 19.71 -5.61
CA ALA A 107 7.30 18.28 -5.31
C ALA A 107 6.63 17.88 -3.98
N THR A 108 6.55 18.78 -3.00
CA THR A 108 5.87 18.52 -1.72
C THR A 108 4.35 18.58 -1.85
N GLU A 109 3.85 19.49 -2.69
CA GLU A 109 2.43 19.62 -3.01
C GLU A 109 1.95 18.38 -3.77
N ASP A 110 2.67 17.97 -4.82
CA ASP A 110 2.35 16.77 -5.62
C ASP A 110 2.31 15.51 -4.74
N ILE A 111 3.26 15.37 -3.81
CA ILE A 111 3.29 14.23 -2.87
C ILE A 111 2.10 14.28 -1.90
N ALA A 112 1.70 15.47 -1.44
CA ALA A 112 0.56 15.63 -0.55
C ALA A 112 -0.76 15.29 -1.29
N GLU A 113 -0.91 15.75 -2.53
CA GLU A 113 -2.05 15.42 -3.39
C GLU A 113 -2.13 13.92 -3.68
N LEU A 114 -1.01 13.30 -4.05
CA LEU A 114 -0.95 11.85 -4.27
C LEU A 114 -1.32 11.06 -3.02
N LYS A 115 -0.85 11.49 -1.84
CA LYS A 115 -1.24 10.86 -0.57
C LYS A 115 -2.73 11.01 -0.29
N ALA A 116 -3.32 12.17 -0.57
CA ALA A 116 -4.75 12.39 -0.42
C ALA A 116 -5.56 11.49 -1.36
N GLN A 117 -5.13 11.36 -2.62
CA GLN A 117 -5.77 10.45 -3.59
C GLN A 117 -5.71 8.99 -3.15
N VAL A 118 -4.57 8.53 -2.64
CA VAL A 118 -4.43 7.15 -2.13
C VAL A 118 -5.34 6.91 -0.92
N GLN A 119 -5.47 7.89 -0.02
CA GLN A 119 -6.38 7.79 1.13
C GLN A 119 -7.85 7.71 0.70
N GLU A 120 -8.26 8.56 -0.25
CA GLU A 120 -9.61 8.56 -0.82
C GLU A 120 -9.93 7.22 -1.49
N MET A 121 -9.02 6.71 -2.33
CA MET A 121 -9.18 5.40 -2.97
C MET A 121 -9.29 4.28 -1.94
N GLN A 122 -8.47 4.31 -0.88
CA GLN A 122 -8.53 3.31 0.18
C GLN A 122 -9.87 3.34 0.93
N MET A 123 -10.42 4.54 1.18
CA MET A 123 -11.75 4.71 1.78
C MET A 123 -12.84 4.11 0.89
N GLN A 124 -12.82 4.36 -0.42
CA GLN A 124 -13.79 3.80 -1.36
C GLN A 124 -13.74 2.26 -1.39
N ILE A 125 -12.54 1.67 -1.36
CA ILE A 125 -12.36 0.22 -1.28
C ILE A 125 -12.97 -0.35 0.01
N ASP A 126 -12.73 0.31 1.15
CA ASP A 126 -13.28 -0.13 2.44
C ASP A 126 -14.81 0.00 2.47
N ILE A 127 -15.38 1.08 1.91
CA ILE A 127 -16.83 1.25 1.73
C ILE A 127 -17.41 0.12 0.88
N LEU A 128 -16.78 -0.24 -0.24
CA LEU A 128 -17.22 -1.32 -1.10
C LEU A 128 -17.23 -2.67 -0.37
N LYS A 129 -16.16 -2.98 0.36
CA LYS A 129 -16.06 -4.20 1.17
C LYS A 129 -17.16 -4.28 2.22
N GLU A 130 -17.41 -3.19 2.95
CA GLU A 130 -18.48 -3.16 3.95
C GLU A 130 -19.88 -3.19 3.33
N THR A 131 -20.05 -2.62 2.14
CA THR A 131 -21.32 -2.72 1.39
C THR A 131 -21.63 -4.18 1.07
N ILE A 132 -20.63 -4.97 0.65
CA ILE A 132 -20.78 -6.41 0.43
C ILE A 132 -21.15 -7.13 1.73
N ASN A 133 -20.47 -6.80 2.84
CA ASN A 133 -20.74 -7.39 4.16
C ASN A 133 -22.18 -7.12 4.64
N VAL A 134 -22.63 -5.86 4.57
CA VAL A 134 -23.96 -5.42 5.05
C VAL A 134 -25.08 -5.97 4.18
N LEU A 135 -24.92 -5.90 2.85
CA LEU A 135 -25.94 -6.39 1.94
C LEU A 135 -25.97 -7.92 1.85
N LYS A 136 -24.87 -8.62 2.17
CA LYS A 136 -24.66 -10.04 1.86
C LYS A 136 -24.98 -10.36 0.38
N LYS A 137 -24.83 -9.38 -0.52
CA LYS A 137 -25.18 -9.49 -1.94
C LYS A 137 -23.91 -9.50 -2.80
N ALA A 138 -24.03 -10.14 -3.96
CA ALA A 138 -22.98 -10.23 -4.99
C ALA A 138 -22.58 -8.83 -5.51
N PRO A 139 -21.35 -8.67 -6.04
CA PRO A 139 -20.68 -7.38 -6.29
C PRO A 139 -21.26 -6.49 -7.42
N GLY A 140 -22.50 -6.73 -7.87
CA GLY A 140 -23.10 -6.06 -9.03
C GLY A 140 -24.22 -5.06 -8.73
N ILE A 141 -24.24 -4.44 -7.55
CA ILE A 141 -25.33 -3.51 -7.16
C ILE A 141 -24.85 -2.07 -7.15
N ASP A 142 -25.66 -1.20 -7.76
CA ASP A 142 -25.45 0.24 -7.79
C ASP A 142 -25.45 0.83 -6.37
N GLN A 143 -24.33 1.47 -6.01
CA GLN A 143 -24.16 2.17 -4.72
C GLN A 143 -25.18 3.32 -4.53
N THR A 144 -25.70 3.86 -5.64
CA THR A 144 -26.73 4.91 -5.65
C THR A 144 -28.08 4.39 -5.15
N ALA A 145 -28.33 3.08 -5.18
CA ALA A 145 -29.58 2.46 -4.74
C ALA A 145 -29.59 2.06 -3.25
N LEU A 146 -28.53 2.36 -2.49
CA LEU A 146 -28.45 2.02 -1.07
C LEU A 146 -29.50 2.77 -0.24
N ARG A 147 -30.24 2.04 0.59
CA ARG A 147 -31.17 2.65 1.56
C ARG A 147 -30.39 3.38 2.64
N ASN A 148 -30.97 4.46 3.19
CA ASN A 148 -30.37 5.20 4.31
C ASN A 148 -30.07 4.34 5.56
N GLN A 149 -30.73 3.17 5.71
CA GLN A 149 -30.39 2.21 6.76
C GLN A 149 -29.06 1.48 6.49
N GLU A 150 -28.84 1.07 5.25
CA GLU A 150 -27.63 0.38 4.81
C GLU A 150 -26.44 1.34 4.85
N LYS A 151 -26.63 2.57 4.34
CA LYS A 151 -25.65 3.66 4.46
C LYS A 151 -25.25 3.90 5.91
N ALA A 152 -26.22 4.00 6.83
CA ALA A 152 -25.92 4.21 8.25
C ALA A 152 -25.16 3.03 8.89
N ALA A 153 -25.43 1.78 8.46
CA ALA A 153 -24.70 0.61 8.94
C ALA A 153 -23.25 0.59 8.46
N ILE A 154 -23.00 0.92 7.19
CA ILE A 154 -21.65 1.04 6.63
C ILE A 154 -20.86 2.14 7.35
N ILE A 155 -21.48 3.30 7.56
CA ILE A 155 -20.87 4.41 8.32
C ILE A 155 -20.52 3.97 9.75
N ASP A 156 -21.42 3.26 10.43
CA ASP A 156 -21.18 2.82 11.81
C ASP A 156 -20.05 1.78 11.92
N ALA A 157 -19.82 0.98 10.88
CA ALA A 157 -18.69 0.05 10.80
C ALA A 157 -17.35 0.77 10.54
N LEU A 158 -17.36 1.83 9.72
CA LEU A 158 -16.15 2.54 9.30
C LEU A 158 -15.78 3.75 10.16
N LYS A 159 -16.65 4.20 11.07
CA LYS A 159 -16.45 5.39 11.93
C LYS A 159 -15.18 5.39 12.78
N ASN A 160 -14.58 4.21 13.03
CA ASN A 160 -13.35 4.09 13.81
C ASN A 160 -12.09 4.34 12.96
N LYS A 161 -12.21 4.27 11.62
CA LYS A 161 -11.10 4.40 10.67
C LYS A 161 -11.08 5.76 9.96
N TYR A 162 -12.25 6.29 9.62
CA TYR A 162 -12.41 7.51 8.81
C TYR A 162 -13.28 8.55 9.52
N SER A 163 -13.15 9.81 9.12
CA SER A 163 -13.93 10.90 9.69
C SER A 163 -15.40 10.79 9.25
N LEU A 164 -16.33 11.10 10.16
CA LEU A 164 -17.76 11.01 9.87
C LEU A 164 -18.21 11.91 8.69
N PRO A 165 -17.76 13.16 8.54
CA PRO A 165 -18.12 14.01 7.40
C PRO A 165 -17.64 13.44 6.06
N GLU A 166 -16.46 12.84 6.02
CA GLU A 166 -15.89 12.21 4.81
C GLU A 166 -16.76 11.03 4.36
N LEU A 167 -17.11 10.16 5.31
CA LEU A 167 -18.00 9.00 5.05
C LEU A 167 -19.40 9.43 4.59
N LEU A 168 -19.95 10.49 5.18
CA LEU A 168 -21.26 11.03 4.80
C LEU A 168 -21.24 11.63 3.39
N SER A 169 -20.15 12.31 3.02
CA SER A 169 -19.92 12.84 1.68
C SER A 169 -19.82 11.70 0.66
N ALA A 170 -18.94 10.71 0.91
CA ALA A 170 -18.72 9.57 0.02
C ALA A 170 -20.02 8.78 -0.26
N LEU A 171 -20.81 8.51 0.78
CA LEU A 171 -22.06 7.75 0.65
C LEU A 171 -23.28 8.61 0.27
N HIS A 172 -23.11 9.92 0.06
CA HIS A 172 -24.20 10.86 -0.21
C HIS A 172 -25.36 10.69 0.80
N CYS A 173 -25.02 10.68 2.09
CA CYS A 173 -25.96 10.49 3.19
C CYS A 173 -26.09 11.80 3.99
N PRO A 174 -27.27 12.41 4.09
CA PRO A 174 -27.45 13.60 4.91
C PRO A 174 -27.16 13.32 6.39
N CYS A 175 -26.45 14.22 7.08
CA CYS A 175 -26.14 14.12 8.52
C CYS A 175 -27.40 13.82 9.36
N SER A 176 -28.50 14.50 9.06
CA SER A 176 -29.79 14.32 9.76
C SER A 176 -30.33 12.90 9.61
N SER A 177 -30.19 12.30 8.43
CA SER A 177 -30.62 10.92 8.15
C SER A 177 -29.78 9.93 8.96
N TYR A 178 -28.46 10.11 9.00
CA TYR A 178 -27.57 9.27 9.80
C TYR A 178 -27.92 9.32 11.29
N TYR A 179 -28.00 10.52 11.89
CA TYR A 179 -28.33 10.66 13.30
C TYR A 179 -29.75 10.18 13.64
N TYR A 180 -30.71 10.36 12.72
CA TYR A 180 -32.05 9.79 12.89
C TYR A 180 -32.01 8.26 12.93
N LYS A 181 -31.27 7.61 12.03
CA LYS A 181 -31.10 6.14 12.04
C LYS A 181 -30.40 5.67 13.31
N GLN A 182 -29.33 6.36 13.71
CA GLN A 182 -28.60 6.03 14.93
C GLN A 182 -29.49 6.15 16.19
N LYS A 183 -30.29 7.22 16.29
CA LYS A 183 -31.24 7.42 17.39
C LYS A 183 -32.34 6.36 17.40
N ARG A 184 -32.86 5.96 16.22
CA ARG A 184 -33.84 4.88 16.12
C ARG A 184 -33.24 3.52 16.50
N ALA A 185 -32.00 3.23 16.13
CA ALA A 185 -31.33 1.98 16.47
C ALA A 185 -31.12 1.83 17.99
N LYS A 186 -30.83 2.93 18.68
CA LYS A 186 -30.68 2.95 20.16
C LYS A 186 -32.01 2.92 20.92
N LYS A 187 -33.13 3.25 20.26
CA LYS A 187 -34.43 3.31 20.93
C LYS A 187 -35.00 1.90 21.08
N GLN A 188 -35.34 1.52 22.31
CA GLN A 188 -36.09 0.29 22.57
C GLN A 188 -37.44 0.31 21.84
N ASP A 189 -37.85 -0.85 21.33
CA ASP A 189 -39.12 -0.99 20.63
C ASP A 189 -40.27 -0.76 21.62
N LYS A 190 -41.04 0.32 21.41
CA LYS A 190 -42.21 0.67 22.25
C LYS A 190 -43.20 -0.50 22.38
N TYR A 191 -43.30 -1.33 21.33
CA TYR A 191 -44.24 -2.43 21.27
C TYR A 191 -43.55 -3.80 21.45
N CYS A 192 -42.37 -3.85 22.05
CA CYS A 192 -41.63 -5.11 22.27
C CYS A 192 -42.49 -6.16 22.96
N HIS A 193 -43.05 -5.81 24.12
CA HIS A 193 -43.91 -6.68 24.91
C HIS A 193 -45.20 -7.10 24.15
N VAL A 194 -45.82 -6.18 23.41
CA VAL A 194 -47.03 -6.50 22.62
C VAL A 194 -46.68 -7.48 21.49
N LYS A 195 -45.51 -7.35 20.86
CA LYS A 195 -45.05 -8.27 19.81
C LYS A 195 -44.71 -9.65 20.37
N GLU A 196 -44.13 -9.72 21.57
CA GLU A 196 -43.89 -10.98 22.29
C GLU A 196 -45.22 -11.68 22.54
N LYS A 197 -46.20 -11.00 23.14
CA LYS A 197 -47.56 -11.55 23.32
C LYS A 197 -48.22 -12.01 22.02
N ILE A 198 -48.09 -11.24 20.94
CA ILE A 198 -48.60 -11.63 19.62
C ILE A 198 -47.97 -12.95 19.16
N LYS A 199 -46.64 -13.11 19.32
CA LYS A 199 -45.95 -14.36 18.99
C LYS A 199 -46.40 -15.51 19.88
N ASP A 200 -46.52 -15.27 21.18
CA ASP A 200 -46.92 -16.30 22.14
C ASP A 200 -48.32 -16.83 21.83
N ILE A 201 -49.28 -15.94 21.55
CA ILE A 201 -50.65 -16.32 21.14
C ILE A 201 -50.62 -17.09 19.82
N PHE A 202 -49.82 -16.62 18.85
CA PHE A 202 -49.72 -17.28 17.55
C PHE A 202 -49.15 -18.70 17.66
N GLU A 203 -48.09 -18.89 18.46
CA GLU A 203 -47.47 -20.20 18.66
C GLU A 203 -48.34 -21.14 19.51
N SER A 204 -48.95 -20.64 20.58
CA SER A 204 -49.83 -21.42 21.47
C SER A 204 -51.07 -21.96 20.77
N ASN A 205 -51.54 -21.29 19.70
CA ASN A 205 -52.71 -21.70 18.91
C ASN A 205 -52.31 -22.42 17.61
N HIS A 206 -51.16 -23.11 17.61
CA HIS A 206 -50.64 -23.87 16.47
C HIS A 206 -50.59 -23.07 15.15
N ARG A 207 -50.37 -21.75 15.24
CA ARG A 207 -50.28 -20.83 14.09
C ARG A 207 -51.57 -20.70 13.27
N TYR A 208 -52.71 -21.15 13.79
CA TYR A 208 -54.01 -21.07 13.11
C TYR A 208 -54.66 -19.68 13.25
N TYR A 209 -54.32 -18.94 14.30
CA TYR A 209 -54.93 -17.63 14.57
C TYR A 209 -54.34 -16.56 13.64
N GLY A 210 -55.18 -16.04 12.74
CA GLY A 210 -54.88 -14.82 11.99
C GLY A 210 -55.01 -13.55 12.83
N TYR A 211 -54.60 -12.42 12.28
CA TYR A 211 -54.50 -11.14 12.99
C TYR A 211 -55.79 -10.72 13.74
N ARG A 212 -56.97 -11.00 13.19
CA ARG A 212 -58.26 -10.68 13.83
C ARG A 212 -58.47 -11.44 15.13
N ARG A 213 -58.11 -12.73 15.16
CA ARG A 213 -58.26 -13.57 16.35
C ARG A 213 -57.22 -13.21 17.40
N ILE A 214 -55.98 -12.96 16.99
CA ILE A 214 -54.91 -12.50 17.89
C ILE A 214 -55.28 -11.16 18.53
N TYR A 215 -55.83 -10.22 17.75
CA TYR A 215 -56.30 -8.94 18.28
C TYR A 215 -57.44 -9.13 19.29
N ALA A 216 -58.40 -10.01 19.00
CA ALA A 216 -59.50 -10.30 19.92
C ALA A 216 -59.03 -10.95 21.23
N THR A 217 -58.00 -11.79 21.20
CA THR A 217 -57.41 -12.37 22.42
C THR A 217 -56.63 -11.34 23.22
N LEU A 218 -55.84 -10.48 22.57
CA LEU A 218 -55.12 -9.40 23.25
C LEU A 218 -56.09 -8.43 23.95
N LYS A 219 -57.18 -8.07 23.28
CA LYS A 219 -58.21 -7.17 23.84
C LYS A 219 -58.96 -7.78 25.04
N LYS A 220 -58.92 -9.10 25.23
CA LYS A 220 -59.50 -9.76 26.42
C LYS A 220 -58.54 -9.82 27.60
N GLU A 221 -57.24 -9.64 27.36
CA GLU A 221 -56.20 -9.62 28.39
C GLU A 221 -55.92 -8.20 28.94
N ASP A 222 -56.34 -7.16 28.22
CA ASP A 222 -56.36 -5.76 28.66
C ASP A 222 -57.57 -5.49 29.58
#